data_AF-A0A1N7S2M2-F1
#
_entry.id   AF-A0A1N7S2M2-F1
#
_cell.length_a   1.000
_cell.length_b   1.000
_cell.length_c   1.000
_cell.angle_alpha   90.00
_cell.angle_beta   90.00
_cell.angle_gamma   90.00
#
_symmetry.space_group_name_H-M   'P 1'
#
loop_
_entity.id
_entity.type
_entity.pdbx_description
1 polymer ?
#
loop_
_entity_poly.entity_id
_entity_poly.type
_entity_poly.pdbx_seq_one_letter_code
_entity_poly.pdbx_strand_id
1 'polypeptide(L)' 'MAMRRERKHGRLLRQYVPKGTDLSTYSHAKLNVVARRLNERPRKTLNFDTPAKRFHQSVASTG' A
#
# COMPACT_ATOMS: atom_id res chain seq x y z
N MET A 1 -7.69 26.98 2.17
CA MET A 1 -7.22 25.72 2.82
C MET A 1 -7.30 24.58 1.82
N ALA A 2 -6.21 24.25 1.12
CA ALA A 2 -6.22 23.19 0.12
C ALA A 2 -6.29 21.81 0.80
N MET A 3 -7.40 21.08 0.58
CA MET A 3 -7.55 19.71 1.03
C MET A 3 -6.50 18.85 0.31
N ARG A 4 -5.41 18.52 1.02
CA ARG A 4 -4.28 17.73 0.48
C ARG A 4 -4.83 16.40 -0.02
N ARG A 5 -4.89 16.23 -1.35
CA ARG A 5 -5.42 15.02 -2.01
C ARG A 5 -4.79 13.78 -1.41
N GLU A 6 -5.64 12.90 -0.90
CA GLU A 6 -5.23 11.63 -0.35
C GLU A 6 -4.63 10.71 -1.43
N ARG A 7 -3.55 10.00 -1.10
CA ARG A 7 -2.83 9.15 -2.05
C ARG A 7 -3.46 7.75 -2.08
N LYS A 8 -4.08 7.36 -3.20
CA LYS A 8 -4.52 5.98 -3.49
C LYS A 8 -3.31 5.08 -3.83
N HIS A 9 -3.42 3.76 -3.58
CA HIS A 9 -2.35 2.75 -3.67
C HIS A 9 -1.45 2.87 -4.92
N GLY A 10 -2.03 3.05 -6.11
CA GLY A 10 -1.25 3.21 -7.35
C GLY A 10 -0.28 4.41 -7.34
N ARG A 11 -0.64 5.54 -6.71
CA ARG A 11 0.25 6.71 -6.55
C ARG A 11 1.34 6.51 -5.50
N LEU A 12 1.20 5.50 -4.64
CA LEU A 12 2.15 5.22 -3.55
C LEU A 12 3.19 4.21 -4.00
N LEU A 13 2.80 3.24 -4.82
CA LEU A 13 3.73 2.34 -5.48
C LEU A 13 4.77 3.12 -6.31
N ARG A 14 4.39 4.26 -6.90
CA ARG A 14 5.30 5.17 -7.62
C ARG A 14 6.42 5.77 -6.76
N GLN A 15 6.39 5.66 -5.43
CA GLN A 15 7.54 6.01 -4.58
C GLN A 15 8.66 4.96 -4.65
N TYR A 16 8.34 3.74 -5.09
CA TYR A 16 9.26 2.60 -5.11
C TYR A 16 9.49 2.04 -6.52
N VAL A 17 8.50 2.17 -7.41
CA VAL A 17 8.54 1.64 -8.78
C VAL A 17 8.07 2.72 -9.77
N PRO A 18 8.99 3.29 -10.58
CA PRO A 18 8.65 4.28 -11.59
C PRO A 18 7.58 3.79 -12.58
N LYS A 19 6.88 4.73 -13.24
CA LYS A 19 5.91 4.38 -14.28
C LYS A 19 6.61 3.73 -15.47
N GLY A 20 6.02 2.65 -16.00
CA GLY A 20 6.57 1.90 -17.13
C GLY A 20 7.72 0.95 -16.77
N THR A 21 8.06 0.80 -15.49
CA THR A 21 9.08 -0.17 -15.07
C THR A 21 8.54 -1.59 -15.20
N ASP A 22 9.29 -2.47 -15.86
CA ASP A 22 9.04 -3.91 -15.83
C ASP A 22 9.35 -4.49 -14.44
N LEU A 23 8.33 -5.06 -13.81
CA LEU A 23 8.41 -5.66 -12.49
C LEU A 23 9.14 -7.01 -12.48
N SER A 24 9.26 -7.68 -13.64
CA SER A 24 9.98 -8.96 -13.75
C SER A 24 11.46 -8.84 -13.35
N THR A 25 12.01 -7.64 -13.52
CA THR A 25 13.40 -7.29 -13.17
C THR A 25 13.65 -7.17 -11.66
N TYR A 26 12.59 -7.16 -10.85
CA TYR A 26 12.68 -7.05 -9.39
C TYR A 26 12.62 -8.45 -8.78
N SER A 27 13.53 -8.76 -7.86
CA SER A 27 13.43 -9.98 -7.06
C SER A 27 12.16 -9.97 -6.20
N HIS A 28 11.61 -11.15 -5.95
CA HIS A 28 10.47 -11.31 -5.04
C HIS A 28 10.74 -10.69 -3.66
N ALA A 29 11.95 -10.84 -3.14
CA ALA A 29 12.34 -10.22 -1.86
C ALA A 29 12.18 -8.69 -1.89
N LYS A 30 12.61 -8.03 -2.97
CA LYS A 30 12.49 -6.58 -3.11
C LYS A 30 11.02 -6.15 -3.21
N LEU A 31 10.20 -6.90 -3.96
CA LEU A 31 8.77 -6.63 -4.07
C LEU A 31 8.04 -6.83 -2.74
N ASN A 32 8.41 -7.87 -1.96
CA ASN A 32 7.85 -8.13 -0.64
C ASN A 32 8.15 -6.99 0.35
N VAL A 33 9.36 -6.44 0.32
CA VAL A 33 9.71 -5.27 1.15
C VAL A 33 8.83 -4.06 0.80
N VAL A 34 8.61 -3.80 -0.49
CA VAL A 34 7.73 -2.71 -0.95
C VAL A 34 6.28 -2.96 -0.52
N ALA A 35 5.78 -4.18 -0.71
CA ALA A 35 4.43 -4.57 -0.32
C ALA A 35 4.23 -4.40 1.19
N ARG A 36 5.16 -4.90 2.01
CA ARG A 36 5.14 -4.75 3.46
C ARG A 36 5.07 -3.28 3.88
N ARG A 37 5.95 -2.43 3.33
CA ARG A 37 5.94 -0.98 3.61
C ARG A 37 4.62 -0.32 3.22
N LEU A 38 3.98 -0.72 2.13
CA LEU A 38 2.71 -0.17 1.70
C LEU A 38 1.54 -0.64 2.58
N ASN A 39 1.56 -1.91 3.01
CA ASN A 39 0.53 -2.57 3.80
C ASN A 39 0.60 -2.20 5.29
N GLU A 40 1.78 -1.90 5.82
CA GLU A 40 2.00 -1.48 7.20
C GLU A 40 1.87 0.05 7.38
N ARG A 41 1.75 0.82 6.30
CA ARG A 41 1.69 2.28 6.36
C ARG A 41 0.32 2.77 6.86
N PRO A 42 0.25 3.56 7.95
CA PRO A 42 -0.96 4.24 8.39
C PRO A 42 -1.60 5.10 7.27
N ARG A 43 -2.91 4.99 7.10
CA ARG A 43 -3.67 5.73 6.07
C ARG A 43 -4.75 6.60 6.70
N LYS A 44 -4.79 7.88 6.33
CA LYS A 44 -5.83 8.80 6.81
C LYS A 44 -7.26 8.33 6.46
N THR A 45 -7.45 7.76 5.27
CA THR A 45 -8.68 7.11 4.76
C THR A 45 -9.14 5.94 5.62
N LEU A 46 -8.21 5.30 6.31
CA LEU A 46 -8.48 4.19 7.22
C LEU A 46 -8.45 4.67 8.68
N ASN A 47 -8.67 5.96 8.95
CA ASN A 47 -8.54 6.55 10.29
C ASN A 47 -7.18 6.28 10.93
N PHE A 48 -6.12 6.35 10.13
CA PHE A 48 -4.74 6.02 10.48
C PHE A 48 -4.48 4.54 10.81
N ASP A 49 -5.42 3.63 10.58
CA ASP A 49 -5.10 2.20 10.53
C ASP A 49 -4.27 1.84 9.29
N THR A 50 -3.69 0.64 9.33
CA THR A 50 -2.93 0.07 8.23
C THR A 50 -3.83 -0.77 7.31
N PRO A 51 -3.56 -0.81 5.99
CA PRO A 51 -4.26 -1.71 5.08
C PRO A 51 -4.23 -3.18 5.55
N ALA A 52 -3.09 -3.65 6.06
CA ALA A 52 -2.97 -5.02 6.58
C ALA A 52 -3.97 -5.30 7.72
N LYS A 53 -4.09 -4.39 8.69
CA LYS A 53 -5.01 -4.54 9.82
C LYS A 53 -6.47 -4.59 9.37
N ARG A 54 -6.88 -3.68 8.47
CA ARG A 54 -8.25 -3.65 7.93
C ARG A 54 -8.56 -4.88 7.09
N PHE A 55 -7.60 -5.37 6.32
CA PHE A 55 -7.74 -6.61 5.58
C PHE A 55 -7.96 -7.81 6.50
N HIS A 56 -7.12 -7.99 7.53
CA HIS A 56 -7.26 -9.08 8.50
C HIS A 56 -8.62 -9.04 9.23
N GLN A 57 -9.10 -7.85 9.60
CA GLN A 57 -10.44 -7.69 10.19
C GLN A 57 -11.55 -8.14 9.22
N SER A 58 -11.48 -7.70 7.96
CA SER A 58 -12.49 -8.04 6.95
C SER A 58 -12.56 -9.53 6.66
N VAL A 59 -11.42 -10.22 6.56
CA VAL A 59 -11.40 -11.66 6.27
C VAL A 59 -11.81 -12.50 7.49
N ALA A 60 -11.48 -12.05 8.70
CA ALA A 60 -11.91 -12.71 9.93
C ALA A 60 -13.43 -12.64 10.14
N SER A 61 -14.11 -11.62 9.61
CA SER A 61 -15.57 -11.49 9.67
C SER A 61 -16.33 -12.29 8.61
N THR A 62 -15.63 -13.05 7.74
CA THR A 62 -16.25 -13.84 6.64
C THR A 62 -16.30 -15.35 6.94
N GLY A 63 -16.18 -15.73 8.21
CA GLY A 63 -16.38 -17.11 8.70
C GLY A 63 -17.56 -17.20 9.65
#